data_AF-A0A7S0F5L2-F1
#
_entry.id   AF-A0A7S0F5L2-F1
#
_cell.length_a   1.000
_cell.length_b   1.000
_cell.length_c   1.000
_cell.angle_alpha   90.00
_cell.angle_beta   90.00
_cell.angle_gamma   90.00
#
_symmetry.space_group_name_H-M   'P 1'
#
loop_
_entity.id
_entity.type
_entity.pdbx_description
1 polymer ?
#
loop_
_entity_poly.entity_id
_entity_poly.type
_entity_poly.pdbx_seq_one_letter_code
_entity_poly.pdbx_strand_id
1 'polypeptide(L)'
;MTRRSTIGALFVIATAIIQGVCPSRAFIDKPPLSFHRQHGGMPQPSSTQLFVGEGDVQNDADNQTSKPVLVVGATGKVGQRVVKQLIAKDQPVLAMVRNETKAIELFGDSANQSPILELVVVDLGNYENHSEAIEDAISRCDSIISVSGSFRLSKLTDFLPWRLFNPDVSSWADRSHPYFANFKAQAFMIDLAKEHGAKRFVRLTGLSTSFSAFSFVPVIFSTLLSMTSRYHESCEQYLINSDVPYVILRPGGLADHDRSVETTWLQADPVGSCPSPGRVPRSDVAALAIEACVDGAIPKERSMTLGVRAVGEIKPKPQGVKEDGFPTARECIQNAASSALVLEQKQDAEDFVPKPYGVATALFVYSFLALTLKLFSMLVSWIL
;
A
#
# COMPACT_ATOMS: atom_id res chain seq x y z
N MET A 1 -45.95 -38.62 -11.82
CA MET A 1 -45.24 -38.27 -10.58
C MET A 1 -43.74 -38.23 -10.89
N THR A 2 -43.23 -37.08 -11.31
CA THR A 2 -42.54 -36.02 -10.52
C THR A 2 -41.03 -36.12 -10.64
N ARG A 3 -40.48 -35.48 -11.70
CA ARG A 3 -39.07 -35.11 -11.80
C ARG A 3 -38.92 -33.82 -12.62
N ARG A 4 -39.39 -32.71 -12.04
CA ARG A 4 -39.15 -31.34 -12.52
C ARG A 4 -39.19 -30.40 -11.31
N SER A 5 -38.05 -30.07 -10.71
CA SER A 5 -37.83 -28.78 -10.01
C SER A 5 -36.40 -28.68 -9.47
N THR A 6 -35.47 -28.25 -10.32
CA THR A 6 -34.19 -27.69 -9.86
C THR A 6 -33.74 -26.54 -10.78
N ILE A 7 -34.17 -26.56 -12.04
CA ILE A 7 -33.92 -25.47 -13.00
C ILE A 7 -34.78 -24.22 -12.73
N GLY A 8 -35.96 -24.38 -12.13
CA GLY A 8 -36.84 -23.24 -11.78
C GLY A 8 -36.34 -22.38 -10.62
N ALA A 9 -35.55 -22.94 -9.70
CA ALA A 9 -35.05 -22.22 -8.53
C ALA A 9 -33.93 -21.24 -8.88
N LEU A 10 -33.08 -21.56 -9.86
CA LEU A 10 -32.03 -20.64 -10.33
C LEU A 10 -32.57 -19.46 -11.15
N PHE A 11 -33.70 -19.62 -11.84
CA PHE A 11 -34.29 -18.55 -12.67
C PHE A 11 -35.02 -17.48 -11.82
N VAL A 12 -35.54 -17.87 -10.65
CA VAL A 12 -36.21 -16.92 -9.73
C VAL A 12 -35.20 -16.03 -9.00
N ILE A 13 -34.00 -16.55 -8.70
CA ILE A 13 -32.94 -15.77 -8.03
C ILE A 13 -32.31 -14.73 -8.99
N ALA A 14 -32.18 -15.06 -10.27
CA ALA A 14 -31.66 -14.13 -11.27
C ALA A 14 -32.59 -12.93 -11.53
N THR A 15 -33.90 -13.11 -11.38
CA THR A 15 -34.89 -12.04 -11.61
C THR A 15 -35.07 -11.13 -10.37
N ALA A 16 -34.87 -11.65 -9.16
CA ALA A 16 -34.97 -10.85 -7.92
C ALA A 16 -33.85 -9.81 -7.76
N ILE A 17 -32.67 -10.07 -8.34
CA ILE A 17 -31.53 -9.13 -8.34
C ILE A 17 -31.77 -7.94 -9.29
N ILE A 18 -32.66 -8.08 -10.27
CA ILE A 18 -33.00 -7.03 -11.24
C ILE A 18 -34.09 -6.07 -10.70
N GLN A 19 -34.80 -6.42 -9.62
CA GLN A 19 -35.94 -5.62 -9.11
C GLN A 19 -35.77 -5.03 -7.70
N GLY A 20 -34.58 -5.06 -7.11
CA GLY A 20 -34.31 -4.26 -5.89
C GLY A 20 -35.13 -4.64 -4.65
N VAL A 21 -35.59 -5.88 -4.54
CA VAL A 21 -36.28 -6.38 -3.33
C VAL A 21 -35.29 -7.19 -2.49
N CYS A 22 -34.95 -6.63 -1.33
CA CYS A 22 -34.03 -7.20 -0.34
C CYS A 22 -34.76 -8.30 0.48
N PRO A 23 -34.29 -9.57 0.52
CA PRO A 23 -34.81 -10.54 1.47
C PRO A 23 -34.10 -10.40 2.83
N SER A 24 -34.91 -10.32 3.87
CA SER A 24 -34.53 -10.18 5.27
C SER A 24 -33.67 -11.32 5.82
N ARG A 25 -32.71 -10.94 6.69
CA ARG A 25 -32.04 -11.70 7.76
C ARG A 25 -32.55 -13.14 7.98
N ALA A 26 -31.70 -14.12 7.65
CA ALA A 26 -31.39 -15.29 8.47
C ALA A 26 -30.27 -16.09 7.79
N PHE A 27 -29.41 -16.72 8.59
CA PHE A 27 -28.24 -17.54 8.21
C PHE A 27 -26.97 -16.75 7.86
N ILE A 28 -26.17 -16.47 8.90
CA ILE A 28 -24.79 -16.96 9.09
C ILE A 28 -24.45 -16.58 10.54
N ASP A 29 -24.65 -17.51 11.48
CA ASP A 29 -24.06 -17.43 12.81
C ASP A 29 -22.80 -18.30 12.81
N LYS A 30 -21.64 -17.65 12.80
CA LYS A 30 -20.42 -18.16 13.43
C LYS A 30 -19.79 -17.00 14.21
N PRO A 31 -19.46 -17.18 15.50
CA PRO A 31 -18.97 -16.09 16.33
C PRO A 31 -17.55 -15.68 15.95
N PRO A 32 -17.16 -14.41 16.19
CA PRO A 32 -15.77 -13.99 16.07
C PRO A 32 -14.91 -14.56 17.21
N LEU A 33 -13.63 -14.78 16.92
CA LEU A 33 -12.59 -15.14 17.89
C LEU A 33 -12.51 -14.09 19.00
N SER A 34 -12.83 -14.49 20.22
CA SER A 34 -12.78 -13.66 21.42
C SER A 34 -11.38 -13.67 22.05
N PHE A 35 -10.71 -12.51 22.06
CA PHE A 35 -9.54 -12.28 22.90
C PHE A 35 -10.00 -11.90 24.32
N HIS A 36 -9.55 -12.67 25.32
CA HIS A 36 -9.77 -12.38 26.73
C HIS A 36 -9.01 -11.11 27.15
N ARG A 37 -9.75 -10.06 27.47
CA ARG A 37 -9.26 -8.88 28.19
C ARG A 37 -9.39 -9.15 29.68
N GLN A 38 -8.29 -9.43 30.38
CA GLN A 38 -8.30 -9.41 31.85
C GLN A 38 -8.18 -7.96 32.32
N HIS A 39 -9.23 -7.49 32.99
CA HIS A 39 -9.24 -6.23 33.73
C HIS A 39 -8.50 -6.42 35.06
N GLY A 40 -7.29 -5.87 35.15
CA GLY A 40 -6.60 -5.60 36.43
C GLY A 40 -7.00 -4.21 36.94
N GLY A 41 -7.37 -4.13 38.21
CA GLY A 41 -8.01 -2.97 38.85
C GLY A 41 -7.16 -1.70 38.93
N MET A 42 -7.86 -0.57 39.00
CA MET A 42 -7.30 0.75 39.33
C MET A 42 -6.78 0.78 40.78
N PRO A 43 -5.59 1.34 41.02
CA PRO A 43 -5.25 1.94 42.30
C PRO A 43 -5.62 3.43 42.32
N GLN A 44 -6.16 3.89 43.45
CA GLN A 44 -6.49 5.29 43.73
C GLN A 44 -5.24 6.17 43.94
N PRO A 45 -5.35 7.51 43.81
CA PRO A 45 -4.19 8.39 43.81
C PRO A 45 -3.71 8.67 45.24
N SER A 46 -2.44 8.35 45.51
CA SER A 46 -1.71 8.82 46.70
C SER A 46 -0.82 10.00 46.33
N SER A 47 -1.01 11.09 47.07
CA SER A 47 -0.26 12.35 47.07
C SER A 47 1.25 12.18 46.92
N THR A 48 1.85 12.83 45.91
CA THR A 48 3.31 12.98 45.79
C THR A 48 3.66 14.47 45.84
N GLN A 49 4.49 14.82 46.82
CA GLN A 49 4.98 16.16 47.09
C GLN A 49 5.95 16.63 45.99
N LEU A 50 5.86 17.91 45.64
CA LEU A 50 6.82 18.62 44.80
C LEU A 50 8.21 18.58 45.45
N PHE A 51 9.17 17.94 44.79
CA PHE A 51 10.59 18.20 45.01
C PHE A 51 11.13 18.96 43.81
N VAL A 52 11.44 20.24 44.03
CA VAL A 52 12.24 21.06 43.13
C VAL A 52 13.70 20.62 43.33
N GLY A 53 14.26 19.94 42.33
CA GLY A 53 15.68 19.66 42.25
C GLY A 53 16.26 20.43 41.06
N GLU A 54 17.02 21.48 41.35
CA GLU A 54 18.00 22.04 40.42
C GLU A 54 19.03 20.94 40.13
N GLY A 55 19.10 20.53 38.86
CA GLY A 55 20.01 19.51 38.35
C GLY A 55 20.52 19.96 36.99
N ASP A 56 21.83 19.93 36.86
CA ASP A 56 22.64 20.55 35.83
C ASP A 56 22.23 20.22 34.39
N VAL A 57 22.32 21.23 33.52
CA VAL A 57 22.21 21.08 32.06
C VAL A 57 23.45 20.34 31.57
N GLN A 58 23.38 19.02 31.55
CA GLN A 58 24.31 18.21 30.79
C GLN A 58 24.00 18.43 29.30
N ASN A 59 24.86 19.18 28.62
CA ASN A 59 24.92 19.21 27.17
C ASN A 59 25.42 17.85 26.68
N ASP A 60 24.51 16.88 26.58
CA ASP A 60 24.73 15.67 25.78
C ASP A 60 24.66 16.07 24.31
N ALA A 61 25.78 16.59 23.80
CA ALA A 61 26.08 16.55 22.38
C ALA A 61 26.29 15.09 22.00
N ASP A 62 25.19 14.34 21.95
CA ASP A 62 25.17 12.97 21.49
C ASP A 62 25.54 13.01 20.00
N ASN A 63 26.71 12.50 19.67
CA ASN A 63 27.11 12.19 18.32
C ASN A 63 26.30 10.96 17.85
N GLN A 64 24.98 11.10 17.84
CA GLN A 64 24.03 10.10 17.39
C GLN A 64 24.15 10.02 15.87
N THR A 65 25.03 9.14 15.39
CA THR A 65 24.97 8.67 14.01
C THR A 65 23.53 8.24 13.72
N SER A 66 22.86 8.96 12.82
CA SER A 66 21.46 8.72 12.49
C SER A 66 21.27 7.26 12.08
N LYS A 67 20.36 6.56 12.74
CA LYS A 67 20.05 5.17 12.37
C LYS A 67 19.62 5.09 10.90
N PRO A 68 19.93 3.97 10.23
CA PRO A 68 19.62 3.84 8.81
C PRO A 68 18.11 3.79 8.53
N VAL A 69 17.76 4.13 7.30
CA VAL A 69 16.42 3.94 6.73
C VAL A 69 16.42 2.64 5.93
N LEU A 70 15.49 1.73 6.25
CA LEU A 70 15.31 0.49 5.49
C LEU A 70 14.49 0.78 4.23
N VAL A 71 15.07 0.56 3.05
CA VAL A 71 14.39 0.74 1.76
C VAL A 71 14.04 -0.61 1.17
N VAL A 72 12.75 -0.97 1.23
CA VAL A 72 12.23 -2.23 0.68
C VAL A 72 11.83 -2.05 -0.79
N GLY A 73 12.39 -2.90 -1.65
CA GLY A 73 12.26 -2.76 -3.10
C GLY A 73 13.28 -1.77 -3.69
N ALA A 74 14.48 -1.69 -3.11
CA ALA A 74 15.52 -0.73 -3.46
C ALA A 74 15.96 -0.77 -4.93
N THR A 75 15.91 -1.91 -5.61
CA THR A 75 16.26 -2.02 -7.05
C THR A 75 15.09 -1.74 -8.02
N GLY A 76 13.92 -1.35 -7.49
CA GLY A 76 12.78 -0.93 -8.29
C GLY A 76 12.96 0.46 -8.88
N LYS A 77 12.13 0.84 -9.86
CA LYS A 77 12.24 2.16 -10.52
C LYS A 77 12.09 3.34 -9.54
N VAL A 78 11.24 3.22 -8.53
CA VAL A 78 11.11 4.22 -7.45
C VAL A 78 12.18 4.00 -6.38
N GLY A 79 12.38 2.75 -5.95
CA GLY A 79 13.39 2.40 -4.92
C GLY A 79 14.79 2.90 -5.23
N GLN A 80 15.27 2.77 -6.47
CA GLN A 80 16.61 3.23 -6.82
C GLN A 80 16.75 4.75 -6.69
N ARG A 81 15.64 5.48 -6.88
CA ARG A 81 15.60 6.95 -6.70
C ARG A 81 15.56 7.31 -5.23
N VAL A 82 14.83 6.54 -4.41
CA VAL A 82 14.84 6.69 -2.94
C VAL A 82 16.26 6.50 -2.41
N VAL A 83 16.92 5.38 -2.73
CA VAL A 83 18.28 5.10 -2.27
C VAL A 83 19.26 6.20 -2.71
N LYS A 84 19.25 6.59 -3.99
CA LYS A 84 20.13 7.65 -4.50
C LYS A 84 19.90 9.00 -3.82
N GLN A 85 18.64 9.36 -3.55
CA GLN A 85 18.31 10.61 -2.86
C GLN A 85 18.69 10.57 -1.37
N LEU A 86 18.56 9.43 -0.69
CA LEU A 86 18.99 9.28 0.70
C LEU A 86 20.52 9.36 0.83
N ILE A 87 21.26 8.69 -0.06
CA ILE A 87 22.73 8.78 -0.14
C ILE A 87 23.18 10.22 -0.39
N ALA A 88 22.52 10.93 -1.31
CA ALA A 88 22.82 12.34 -1.57
C ALA A 88 22.54 13.27 -0.37
N LYS A 89 21.73 12.82 0.60
CA LYS A 89 21.45 13.51 1.85
C LYS A 89 22.31 13.03 3.03
N ASP A 90 23.32 12.20 2.77
CA ASP A 90 24.19 11.58 3.79
C ASP A 90 23.42 10.76 4.85
N GLN A 91 22.26 10.21 4.45
CA GLN A 91 21.44 9.36 5.32
C GLN A 91 21.84 7.89 5.13
N PRO A 92 22.19 7.16 6.20
CA PRO A 92 22.46 5.72 6.11
C PRO A 92 21.24 4.93 5.62
N VAL A 93 21.48 3.92 4.79
CA VAL A 93 20.46 3.12 4.09
C VAL A 93 20.75 1.65 4.22
N LEU A 94 19.75 0.89 4.69
CA LEU A 94 19.68 -0.56 4.49
C LEU A 94 18.84 -0.80 3.24
N ALA A 95 19.47 -1.19 2.13
CA ALA A 95 18.78 -1.45 0.88
C ALA A 95 18.39 -2.92 0.78
N MET A 96 17.10 -3.21 0.95
CA MET A 96 16.59 -4.57 0.81
C MET A 96 16.35 -4.90 -0.68
N VAL A 97 17.08 -5.89 -1.18
CA VAL A 97 17.17 -6.25 -2.60
C VAL A 97 16.97 -7.74 -2.81
N ARG A 98 16.37 -8.13 -3.95
CA ARG A 98 16.23 -9.54 -4.32
C ARG A 98 17.45 -10.10 -5.04
N ASN A 99 18.16 -9.27 -5.80
CA ASN A 99 19.32 -9.65 -6.59
C ASN A 99 20.45 -8.67 -6.31
N GLU A 100 21.51 -9.18 -5.68
CA GLU A 100 22.68 -8.42 -5.26
C GLU A 100 23.48 -7.88 -6.44
N THR A 101 23.73 -8.68 -7.47
CA THR A 101 24.45 -8.25 -8.69
C THR A 101 23.80 -7.03 -9.33
N LYS A 102 22.48 -7.04 -9.47
CA LYS A 102 21.71 -5.90 -9.99
C LYS A 102 21.81 -4.69 -9.06
N ALA A 103 21.84 -4.88 -7.75
CA ALA A 103 22.01 -3.78 -6.80
C ALA A 103 23.39 -3.12 -6.96
N ILE A 104 24.45 -3.93 -7.07
CA ILE A 104 25.82 -3.48 -7.32
C ILE A 104 25.90 -2.70 -8.65
N GLU A 105 25.26 -3.18 -9.72
CA GLU A 105 25.22 -2.46 -11.01
C GLU A 105 24.53 -1.09 -10.89
N LEU A 106 23.42 -1.00 -10.15
CA LEU A 106 22.62 0.22 -10.03
C LEU A 106 23.23 1.28 -9.10
N PHE A 107 23.96 0.84 -8.08
CA PHE A 107 24.52 1.70 -7.04
C PHE A 107 26.05 1.85 -7.12
N GLY A 108 26.73 1.05 -7.97
CA GLY A 108 28.15 1.18 -8.27
C GLY A 108 29.05 1.07 -7.04
N ASP A 109 30.08 1.92 -7.00
CA ASP A 109 31.03 2.01 -5.87
C ASP A 109 30.35 2.35 -4.54
N SER A 110 29.16 2.96 -4.56
CA SER A 110 28.42 3.21 -3.32
C SER A 110 27.99 1.92 -2.61
N ALA A 111 27.79 0.82 -3.33
CA ALA A 111 27.49 -0.48 -2.69
C ALA A 111 28.74 -1.16 -2.11
N ASN A 112 29.94 -0.82 -2.60
CA ASN A 112 31.20 -1.47 -2.22
C ASN A 112 32.09 -0.63 -1.29
N GLN A 113 31.90 0.69 -1.25
CA GLN A 113 32.82 1.64 -0.58
C GLN A 113 32.12 2.72 0.24
N SER A 114 30.80 2.84 0.16
CA SER A 114 30.08 3.84 0.97
C SER A 114 29.74 3.26 2.34
N PRO A 115 30.22 3.85 3.45
CA PRO A 115 29.84 3.38 4.79
C PRO A 115 28.35 3.58 5.11
N ILE A 116 27.62 4.28 4.24
CA ILE A 116 26.21 4.62 4.44
C ILE A 116 25.23 3.74 3.63
N LEU A 117 25.69 2.80 2.79
CA LEU A 117 24.81 1.88 2.07
C LEU A 117 25.16 0.42 2.39
N GLU A 118 24.22 -0.30 2.97
CA GLU A 118 24.33 -1.74 3.21
C GLU A 118 23.25 -2.48 2.41
N LEU A 119 23.62 -3.61 1.81
CA LEU A 119 22.68 -4.46 1.05
C LEU A 119 22.14 -5.58 1.93
N VAL A 120 20.82 -5.75 1.95
CA VAL A 120 20.13 -6.86 2.63
C VAL A 120 19.42 -7.70 1.59
N VAL A 121 19.88 -8.94 1.37
CA VAL A 121 19.35 -9.80 0.30
C VAL A 121 18.13 -10.58 0.78
N VAL A 122 16.96 -10.24 0.24
CA VAL A 122 15.66 -10.84 0.62
C VAL A 122 14.76 -11.02 -0.61
N ASP A 123 14.22 -12.24 -0.76
CA ASP A 123 13.08 -12.47 -1.66
C ASP A 123 11.74 -12.38 -0.92
N LEU A 124 11.04 -11.26 -1.08
CA LEU A 124 9.72 -11.05 -0.47
C LEU A 124 8.65 -12.07 -0.90
N GLY A 125 8.84 -12.77 -2.04
CA GLY A 125 7.94 -13.86 -2.43
C GLY A 125 8.07 -15.08 -1.51
N ASN A 126 9.25 -15.27 -0.92
CA ASN A 126 9.63 -16.36 -0.02
C ASN A 126 10.18 -15.78 1.30
N TYR A 127 9.52 -14.75 1.82
CA TYR A 127 9.99 -13.98 2.97
C TYR A 127 10.24 -14.85 4.21
N GLU A 128 9.53 -15.98 4.34
CA GLU A 128 9.67 -16.93 5.43
C GLU A 128 11.09 -17.53 5.51
N ASN A 129 11.79 -17.67 4.37
CA ASN A 129 13.16 -18.17 4.31
C ASN A 129 14.20 -17.11 4.68
N HIS A 130 13.78 -15.86 4.84
CA HIS A 130 14.63 -14.69 5.09
C HIS A 130 14.20 -13.96 6.38
N SER A 131 13.46 -14.61 7.27
CA SER A 131 12.90 -13.97 8.47
C SER A 131 13.98 -13.32 9.33
N GLU A 132 15.09 -14.01 9.57
CA GLU A 132 16.22 -13.50 10.37
C GLU A 132 16.84 -12.25 9.75
N ALA A 133 17.05 -12.24 8.42
CA ALA A 133 17.62 -11.09 7.72
C ALA A 133 16.66 -9.88 7.70
N ILE A 134 15.35 -10.13 7.64
CA ILE A 134 14.32 -9.08 7.71
C ILE A 134 14.27 -8.49 9.12
N GLU A 135 14.26 -9.33 10.15
CA GLU A 135 14.25 -8.93 11.55
C GLU A 135 15.51 -8.14 11.93
N ASP A 136 16.70 -8.64 11.56
CA ASP A 136 17.96 -7.92 11.75
C ASP A 136 17.89 -6.52 11.11
N ALA A 137 17.46 -6.42 9.85
CA ALA A 137 17.36 -5.14 9.15
C ALA A 137 16.37 -4.17 9.81
N ILE A 138 15.23 -4.66 10.29
CA ILE A 138 14.23 -3.84 10.96
C ILE A 138 14.72 -3.38 12.34
N SER A 139 15.35 -4.27 13.12
CA SER A 139 15.87 -3.95 14.45
C SER A 139 16.94 -2.86 14.44
N ARG A 140 17.69 -2.74 13.33
CA ARG A 140 18.76 -1.75 13.13
C ARG A 140 18.28 -0.42 12.53
N CYS A 141 17.07 -0.36 11.99
CA CYS A 141 16.56 0.85 11.33
C CYS A 141 15.59 1.65 12.21
N ASP A 142 15.48 2.95 11.96
CA ASP A 142 14.49 3.80 12.65
C ASP A 142 13.19 3.92 11.86
N SER A 143 13.24 3.75 10.55
CA SER A 143 12.09 3.93 9.68
C SER A 143 12.23 3.11 8.41
N ILE A 144 11.09 2.73 7.86
CA ILE A 144 10.98 1.80 6.75
C ILE A 144 10.27 2.50 5.60
N ILE A 145 10.89 2.50 4.42
CA ILE A 145 10.29 2.96 3.16
C ILE A 145 10.06 1.74 2.26
N SER A 146 8.83 1.27 2.21
CA SER A 146 8.42 0.13 1.39
C SER A 146 7.79 0.56 0.07
N VAL A 147 8.62 0.56 -0.97
CA VAL A 147 8.26 0.87 -2.36
C VAL A 147 8.22 -0.37 -3.27
N SER A 148 8.22 -1.55 -2.65
CA SER A 148 8.10 -2.82 -3.38
C SER A 148 6.68 -3.03 -3.93
N GLY A 149 6.63 -3.57 -5.14
CA GLY A 149 5.42 -4.09 -5.76
C GLY A 149 5.79 -5.23 -6.70
N SER A 150 5.10 -6.36 -6.59
CA SER A 150 5.26 -7.45 -7.55
C SER A 150 4.35 -7.27 -8.76
N PHE A 151 4.88 -7.65 -9.93
CA PHE A 151 4.13 -7.68 -11.18
C PHE A 151 4.08 -9.14 -11.64
N ARG A 152 2.89 -9.73 -11.60
CA ARG A 152 2.60 -11.06 -12.14
C ARG A 152 1.38 -10.97 -13.03
N LEU A 153 1.54 -11.32 -14.30
CA LEU A 153 0.40 -11.46 -15.21
C LEU A 153 -0.51 -12.59 -14.73
N SER A 154 -1.81 -12.34 -14.76
CA SER A 154 -2.81 -13.33 -14.37
C SER A 154 -2.72 -14.58 -15.26
N LYS A 155 -2.87 -15.75 -14.62
CA LYS A 155 -3.01 -17.03 -15.31
C LYS A 155 -4.50 -17.33 -15.50
N LEU A 156 -4.85 -18.09 -16.54
CA LEU A 156 -6.24 -18.51 -16.76
C LEU A 156 -6.85 -19.21 -15.54
N THR A 157 -6.02 -19.96 -14.81
CA THR A 157 -6.45 -20.68 -13.61
C THR A 157 -6.73 -19.76 -12.41
N ASP A 158 -6.31 -18.50 -12.43
CA ASP A 158 -6.64 -17.53 -11.37
C ASP A 158 -8.14 -17.14 -11.41
N PHE A 159 -8.78 -17.26 -12.58
CA PHE A 159 -10.18 -16.91 -12.79
C PHE A 159 -11.16 -18.07 -12.53
N LEU A 160 -10.69 -19.19 -11.98
CA LEU A 160 -11.60 -20.26 -11.52
C LEU A 160 -12.45 -19.73 -10.36
N PRO A 161 -13.78 -19.96 -10.32
CA PRO A 161 -14.65 -19.32 -9.34
C PRO A 161 -14.18 -19.47 -7.88
N TRP A 162 -13.80 -20.68 -7.47
CA TRP A 162 -13.33 -20.96 -6.11
C TRP A 162 -11.97 -20.33 -5.76
N ARG A 163 -11.18 -19.90 -6.76
CA ARG A 163 -9.92 -19.15 -6.56
C ARG A 163 -10.16 -17.65 -6.58
N LEU A 164 -10.97 -17.17 -7.52
CA LEU A 164 -11.26 -15.75 -7.71
C LEU A 164 -11.94 -15.12 -6.49
N PHE A 165 -12.86 -15.87 -5.87
CA PHE A 165 -13.59 -15.43 -4.67
C PHE A 165 -12.88 -15.74 -3.35
N ASN A 166 -11.77 -16.49 -3.37
CA ASN A 166 -10.99 -16.77 -2.16
C ASN A 166 -9.87 -15.72 -2.02
N PRO A 167 -9.83 -14.93 -0.93
CA PRO A 167 -8.74 -14.00 -0.69
C PRO A 167 -7.41 -14.70 -0.35
N ASP A 168 -7.47 -15.86 0.32
CA ASP A 168 -6.30 -16.66 0.64
C ASP A 168 -5.95 -17.57 -0.53
N VAL A 169 -4.74 -17.37 -1.05
CA VAL A 169 -4.23 -18.04 -2.22
C VAL A 169 -2.99 -18.87 -1.92
N SER A 170 -2.60 -18.95 -0.66
CA SER A 170 -1.40 -19.65 -0.18
C SER A 170 -1.30 -21.10 -0.66
N SER A 171 -2.45 -21.78 -0.79
CA SER A 171 -2.52 -23.21 -1.16
C SER A 171 -2.30 -23.50 -2.64
N TRP A 172 -2.42 -22.51 -3.53
CA TRP A 172 -2.44 -22.76 -4.98
C TRP A 172 -1.66 -21.75 -5.82
N ALA A 173 -1.40 -20.55 -5.31
CA ALA A 173 -0.69 -19.52 -6.04
C ALA A 173 0.82 -19.73 -5.94
N ASP A 174 1.51 -19.45 -7.04
CA ASP A 174 2.97 -19.42 -7.05
C ASP A 174 3.52 -18.20 -6.28
N ARG A 175 4.78 -18.29 -5.84
CA ARG A 175 5.44 -17.27 -4.99
C ARG A 175 5.59 -15.89 -5.64
N SER A 176 5.42 -15.77 -6.96
CA SER A 176 5.40 -14.47 -7.64
C SER A 176 4.05 -13.74 -7.50
N HIS A 177 3.02 -14.40 -6.98
CA HIS A 177 1.69 -13.83 -6.80
C HIS A 177 1.72 -12.66 -5.79
N PRO A 178 1.01 -11.55 -6.06
CA PRO A 178 1.03 -10.35 -5.21
C PRO A 178 0.60 -10.59 -3.76
N TYR A 179 -0.16 -11.65 -3.50
CA TYR A 179 -0.45 -12.09 -2.12
C TYR A 179 0.79 -12.19 -1.22
N PHE A 180 1.89 -12.75 -1.73
CA PHE A 180 3.10 -12.95 -0.94
C PHE A 180 3.83 -11.62 -0.73
N ALA A 181 4.30 -11.00 -1.81
CA ALA A 181 5.17 -9.81 -1.72
C ALA A 181 4.43 -8.50 -1.37
N ASN A 182 3.18 -8.31 -1.83
CA ASN A 182 2.44 -7.06 -1.60
C ASN A 182 1.63 -7.08 -0.31
N PHE A 183 1.31 -8.26 0.26
CA PHE A 183 0.55 -8.40 1.49
C PHE A 183 1.29 -9.17 2.59
N LYS A 184 1.51 -10.49 2.46
CA LYS A 184 2.02 -11.31 3.56
C LYS A 184 3.41 -10.92 4.06
N ALA A 185 4.35 -10.64 3.15
CA ALA A 185 5.68 -10.16 3.52
C ALA A 185 5.62 -8.78 4.17
N GLN A 186 4.72 -7.90 3.71
CA GLN A 186 4.53 -6.58 4.32
C GLN A 186 3.92 -6.70 5.72
N ALA A 187 2.90 -7.53 5.90
CA ALA A 187 2.30 -7.81 7.20
C ALA A 187 3.35 -8.30 8.20
N PHE A 188 4.21 -9.23 7.78
CA PHE A 188 5.34 -9.70 8.60
C PHE A 188 6.30 -8.56 8.99
N MET A 189 6.68 -7.70 8.05
CA MET A 189 7.51 -6.53 8.35
C MET A 189 6.80 -5.49 9.24
N ILE A 190 5.48 -5.37 9.16
CA ILE A 190 4.68 -4.48 10.01
C ILE A 190 4.66 -5.01 11.44
N ASP A 191 4.50 -6.33 11.63
CA ASP A 191 4.57 -6.96 12.94
C ASP A 191 5.95 -6.74 13.59
N LEU A 192 7.03 -6.95 12.83
CA LEU A 192 8.40 -6.67 13.29
C LEU A 192 8.63 -5.18 13.57
N ALA A 193 8.09 -4.30 12.72
CA ALA A 193 8.18 -2.84 12.93
C ALA A 193 7.48 -2.41 14.22
N LYS A 194 6.37 -3.07 14.58
CA LYS A 194 5.68 -2.88 15.86
C LYS A 194 6.55 -3.36 17.02
N GLU A 195 7.09 -4.56 16.90
CA GLU A 195 7.92 -5.19 17.94
C GLU A 195 9.18 -4.37 18.27
N HIS A 196 9.88 -3.88 17.24
CA HIS A 196 11.09 -3.08 17.39
C HIS A 196 10.84 -1.57 17.53
N GLY A 197 9.58 -1.13 17.55
CA GLY A 197 9.22 0.28 17.76
C GLY A 197 9.71 1.22 16.64
N ALA A 198 9.57 0.80 15.38
CA ALA A 198 9.93 1.64 14.23
C ALA A 198 9.16 2.97 14.28
N LYS A 199 9.88 4.09 14.10
CA LYS A 199 9.30 5.44 14.18
C LYS A 199 8.28 5.70 13.08
N ARG A 200 8.47 5.06 11.91
CA ARG A 200 7.56 5.21 10.77
C ARG A 200 7.68 4.09 9.75
N PHE A 201 6.53 3.65 9.25
CA PHE A 201 6.41 2.75 8.10
C PHE A 201 5.76 3.50 6.92
N VAL A 202 6.56 3.89 5.94
CA VAL A 202 6.09 4.53 4.70
C VAL A 202 5.81 3.45 3.66
N ARG A 203 4.55 3.30 3.25
CA ARG A 203 4.12 2.27 2.29
C ARG A 203 3.64 2.89 0.97
N LEU A 204 4.24 2.50 -0.14
CA LEU A 204 3.80 2.90 -1.48
C LEU A 204 2.84 1.88 -2.10
N THR A 205 1.60 2.27 -2.36
CA THR A 205 0.63 1.42 -3.06
C THR A 205 0.31 2.02 -4.44
N GLY A 206 -0.94 2.41 -4.69
CA GLY A 206 -1.35 3.06 -5.92
C GLY A 206 -2.72 3.69 -5.77
N LEU A 207 -2.94 4.80 -6.48
CA LEU A 207 -4.19 5.56 -6.42
C LEU A 207 -5.45 4.73 -6.73
N SER A 208 -5.29 3.60 -7.44
CA SER A 208 -6.37 2.67 -7.69
C SER A 208 -7.00 2.07 -6.43
N THR A 209 -6.28 1.98 -5.30
CA THR A 209 -6.86 1.51 -4.03
C THR A 209 -7.84 2.51 -3.44
N SER A 210 -7.82 3.78 -3.86
CA SER A 210 -8.82 4.77 -3.45
C SER A 210 -10.15 4.61 -4.21
N PHE A 211 -10.13 4.05 -5.42
CA PHE A 211 -11.32 3.95 -6.28
C PHE A 211 -12.21 2.75 -5.93
N SER A 212 -13.46 2.77 -6.40
CA SER A 212 -14.35 1.60 -6.32
C SER A 212 -13.76 0.41 -7.09
N ALA A 213 -13.93 -0.81 -6.58
CA ALA A 213 -13.48 -2.03 -7.24
C ALA A 213 -14.09 -2.23 -8.64
N PHE A 214 -15.25 -1.62 -8.92
CA PHE A 214 -15.93 -1.66 -10.23
C PHE A 214 -15.43 -0.59 -11.21
N SER A 215 -14.54 0.30 -10.78
CA SER A 215 -13.95 1.31 -11.65
C SER A 215 -13.02 0.65 -12.67
N PHE A 216 -12.94 1.24 -13.87
CA PHE A 216 -12.19 0.68 -15.00
C PHE A 216 -10.74 0.30 -14.63
N VAL A 217 -10.01 1.19 -13.96
CA VAL A 217 -8.59 0.97 -13.61
C VAL A 217 -8.42 -0.21 -12.62
N PRO A 218 -9.09 -0.23 -11.45
CA PRO A 218 -9.11 -1.39 -10.56
C PRO A 218 -9.51 -2.71 -11.21
N VAL A 219 -10.54 -2.73 -12.08
CA VAL A 219 -10.96 -3.94 -12.79
C VAL A 219 -9.85 -4.45 -13.70
N ILE A 220 -9.27 -3.57 -14.52
CA ILE A 220 -8.18 -3.95 -15.43
C ILE A 220 -6.93 -4.40 -14.67
N PHE A 221 -6.53 -3.70 -13.60
CA PHE A 221 -5.38 -4.10 -12.79
C PHE A 221 -5.61 -5.42 -12.07
N SER A 222 -6.80 -5.63 -11.50
CA SER A 222 -7.14 -6.91 -10.86
C SER A 222 -7.17 -8.04 -11.87
N THR A 223 -7.71 -7.80 -13.08
CA THR A 223 -7.78 -8.79 -14.15
C THR A 223 -6.41 -9.10 -14.74
N LEU A 224 -5.57 -8.10 -15.03
CA LEU A 224 -4.27 -8.33 -15.68
C LEU A 224 -3.16 -8.71 -14.70
N LEU A 225 -3.20 -8.22 -13.47
CA LEU A 225 -2.11 -8.29 -12.50
C LEU A 225 -2.47 -9.11 -11.25
N SER A 226 -3.15 -10.24 -11.43
CA SER A 226 -3.40 -11.24 -10.38
C SER A 226 -4.02 -10.67 -9.09
N MET A 227 -5.10 -9.89 -9.19
CA MET A 227 -5.73 -9.21 -8.04
C MET A 227 -4.81 -8.24 -7.27
N THR A 228 -3.81 -7.64 -7.90
CA THR A 228 -2.84 -6.75 -7.21
C THR A 228 -3.51 -5.67 -6.33
N SER A 229 -4.58 -5.03 -6.81
CA SER A 229 -5.31 -3.98 -6.06
C SER A 229 -5.89 -4.50 -4.75
N ARG A 230 -6.36 -5.75 -4.73
CA ARG A 230 -6.88 -6.40 -3.52
C ARG A 230 -5.79 -6.51 -2.46
N TYR A 231 -4.59 -6.97 -2.82
CA TYR A 231 -3.51 -7.20 -1.86
C TYR A 231 -2.82 -5.91 -1.43
N HIS A 232 -2.79 -4.88 -2.28
CA HIS A 232 -2.44 -3.54 -1.83
C HIS A 232 -3.42 -3.02 -0.79
N GLU A 233 -4.74 -3.14 -1.02
CA GLU A 233 -5.75 -2.77 0.00
C GLU A 233 -5.60 -3.61 1.27
N SER A 234 -5.42 -4.93 1.17
CA SER A 234 -5.20 -5.79 2.35
C SER A 234 -3.98 -5.36 3.17
N CYS A 235 -2.89 -4.96 2.51
CA CYS A 235 -1.70 -4.43 3.17
C CYS A 235 -1.95 -3.07 3.82
N GLU A 236 -2.64 -2.15 3.14
CA GLU A 236 -3.01 -0.85 3.70
C GLU A 236 -3.84 -1.04 4.97
N GLN A 237 -4.83 -1.93 4.93
CA GLN A 237 -5.70 -2.20 6.08
C GLN A 237 -4.97 -2.88 7.22
N TYR A 238 -4.05 -3.80 6.93
CA TYR A 238 -3.20 -4.39 7.96
C TYR A 238 -2.34 -3.33 8.66
N LEU A 239 -1.78 -2.39 7.89
CA LEU A 239 -1.00 -1.27 8.43
C LEU A 239 -1.87 -0.26 9.20
N ILE A 240 -3.05 0.09 8.68
CA ILE A 240 -4.00 1.00 9.32
C ILE A 240 -4.47 0.46 10.66
N ASN A 241 -4.75 -0.84 10.73
CA ASN A 241 -5.19 -1.52 11.96
C ASN A 241 -4.01 -1.95 12.86
N SER A 242 -2.77 -1.60 12.48
CA SER A 242 -1.59 -1.80 13.32
C SER A 242 -1.35 -0.58 14.20
N ASP A 243 -0.58 -0.76 15.27
CA ASP A 243 -0.15 0.35 16.14
C ASP A 243 1.15 1.02 15.62
N VAL A 244 1.57 0.71 14.39
CA VAL A 244 2.79 1.26 13.80
C VAL A 244 2.49 2.62 13.18
N PRO A 245 3.24 3.71 13.53
CA PRO A 245 3.08 4.99 12.85
C PRO A 245 3.36 4.84 11.35
N TYR A 246 2.47 5.33 10.49
CA TYR A 246 2.55 5.03 9.05
C TYR A 246 2.24 6.22 8.14
N VAL A 247 2.78 6.15 6.93
CA VAL A 247 2.33 6.99 5.82
C VAL A 247 2.10 6.12 4.60
N ILE A 248 0.85 6.03 4.14
CA ILE A 248 0.53 5.33 2.90
C ILE A 248 0.54 6.34 1.77
N LEU A 249 1.41 6.17 0.78
CA LEU A 249 1.44 6.96 -0.44
C LEU A 249 0.73 6.21 -1.56
N ARG A 250 -0.34 6.80 -2.10
CA ARG A 250 -1.14 6.31 -3.22
C ARG A 250 -0.87 7.17 -4.47
N PRO A 251 0.27 7.01 -5.16
CA PRO A 251 0.55 7.76 -6.38
C PRO A 251 -0.37 7.30 -7.50
N GLY A 252 -0.76 8.21 -8.39
CA GLY A 252 -1.38 7.81 -9.65
C GLY A 252 -0.36 7.34 -10.69
N GLY A 253 -0.54 7.70 -11.95
CA GLY A 253 0.28 7.17 -13.05
C GLY A 253 1.76 7.58 -12.92
N LEU A 254 2.67 6.62 -12.78
CA LEU A 254 4.09 6.91 -12.59
C LEU A 254 4.80 7.30 -13.91
N ALA A 255 5.44 8.46 -13.95
CA ALA A 255 6.28 8.94 -15.06
C ALA A 255 7.77 8.70 -14.79
N ASP A 256 8.53 8.34 -15.84
CA ASP A 256 9.98 8.16 -15.75
C ASP A 256 10.78 9.47 -15.94
N HIS A 257 10.19 10.47 -16.61
CA HIS A 257 10.77 11.80 -16.73
C HIS A 257 10.43 12.66 -15.51
N ASP A 258 11.37 13.52 -15.14
CA ASP A 258 11.16 14.53 -14.11
C ASP A 258 10.22 15.64 -14.61
N ARG A 259 9.61 16.36 -13.67
CA ARG A 259 8.78 17.53 -13.97
C ARG A 259 9.63 18.79 -14.12
N SER A 260 9.09 19.79 -14.80
CA SER A 260 9.61 21.16 -14.69
C SER A 260 9.05 21.81 -13.43
N VAL A 261 9.93 22.26 -12.52
CA VAL A 261 9.53 22.93 -11.27
C VAL A 261 8.85 24.28 -11.55
N GLU A 262 9.13 24.89 -12.71
CA GLU A 262 8.54 26.16 -13.12
C GLU A 262 7.08 26.05 -13.54
N THR A 263 6.67 24.91 -14.11
CA THR A 263 5.32 24.74 -14.66
C THR A 263 4.49 23.68 -13.94
N THR A 264 5.12 22.88 -13.07
CA THR A 264 4.50 21.72 -12.43
C THR A 264 4.88 21.62 -10.96
N TRP A 265 3.90 21.44 -10.08
CA TRP A 265 4.05 21.25 -8.63
C TRP A 265 3.47 19.91 -8.16
N LEU A 266 3.68 19.58 -6.89
CA LEU A 266 3.24 18.32 -6.28
C LEU A 266 2.01 18.52 -5.39
N GLN A 267 1.07 17.60 -5.49
CA GLN A 267 -0.12 17.59 -4.65
C GLN A 267 -0.20 16.25 -3.91
N ALA A 268 -0.36 16.33 -2.59
CA ALA A 268 -0.63 15.21 -1.70
C ALA A 268 -1.93 15.50 -0.94
N ASP A 269 -2.94 14.68 -1.15
CA ASP A 269 -4.29 14.87 -0.59
C ASP A 269 -4.52 13.87 0.57
N PRO A 270 -4.79 14.35 1.80
CA PRO A 270 -5.00 13.50 2.97
C PRO A 270 -6.30 12.68 2.96
N VAL A 271 -7.19 12.90 1.98
CA VAL A 271 -8.33 12.00 1.70
C VAL A 271 -7.83 10.65 1.14
N GLY A 272 -6.57 10.56 0.71
CA GLY A 272 -6.02 9.35 0.14
C GLY A 272 -6.46 9.10 -1.30
N SER A 273 -7.01 10.12 -1.98
CA SER A 273 -7.43 10.07 -3.38
C SER A 273 -7.11 11.39 -4.08
N CYS A 274 -7.11 11.38 -5.42
CA CYS A 274 -6.85 12.57 -6.24
C CYS A 274 -7.72 12.52 -7.51
N PRO A 275 -8.12 13.69 -8.05
CA PRO A 275 -8.84 13.73 -9.32
C PRO A 275 -8.00 13.19 -10.48
N SER A 276 -8.67 12.51 -11.42
CA SER A 276 -8.07 12.09 -12.67
C SER A 276 -7.88 13.29 -13.62
N PRO A 277 -6.79 13.38 -14.38
CA PRO A 277 -5.63 12.49 -14.40
C PRO A 277 -4.69 12.71 -13.19
N GLY A 278 -4.06 11.63 -12.71
CA GLY A 278 -3.25 11.61 -11.48
C GLY A 278 -1.77 11.28 -11.71
N ARG A 279 -1.16 11.72 -12.80
CA ARG A 279 0.23 11.39 -13.14
C ARG A 279 1.23 12.05 -12.18
N VAL A 280 2.32 11.36 -11.85
CA VAL A 280 3.40 11.90 -11.01
C VAL A 280 4.76 11.29 -11.39
N PRO A 281 5.86 12.07 -11.42
CA PRO A 281 7.21 11.53 -11.62
C PRO A 281 7.66 10.60 -10.50
N ARG A 282 8.37 9.52 -10.84
CA ARG A 282 8.93 8.58 -9.86
C ARG A 282 9.94 9.23 -8.91
N SER A 283 10.65 10.26 -9.37
CA SER A 283 11.62 11.01 -8.57
C SER A 283 10.93 11.85 -7.49
N ASP A 284 9.78 12.44 -7.81
CA ASP A 284 8.97 13.17 -6.83
C ASP A 284 8.28 12.22 -5.84
N VAL A 285 7.82 11.05 -6.29
CA VAL A 285 7.30 10.01 -5.38
C VAL A 285 8.38 9.54 -4.40
N ALA A 286 9.61 9.37 -4.87
CA ALA A 286 10.74 9.04 -4.01
C ALA A 286 11.02 10.16 -2.99
N ALA A 287 11.00 11.42 -3.43
CA ALA A 287 11.18 12.57 -2.55
C ALA A 287 10.07 12.65 -1.49
N LEU A 288 8.81 12.45 -1.88
CA LEU A 288 7.67 12.40 -0.94
C LEU A 288 7.80 11.26 0.06
N ALA A 289 8.28 10.08 -0.36
CA ALA A 289 8.51 8.95 0.55
C ALA A 289 9.61 9.25 1.58
N ILE A 290 10.67 9.95 1.17
CA ILE A 290 11.74 10.38 2.07
C ILE A 290 11.24 11.45 3.04
N GLU A 291 10.58 12.50 2.55
CA GLU A 291 10.05 13.57 3.42
C GLU A 291 8.96 13.04 4.35
N ALA A 292 8.13 12.08 3.92
CA ALA A 292 7.18 11.40 4.79
C ALA A 292 7.86 10.59 5.90
N CYS A 293 9.10 10.14 5.68
CA CYS A 293 9.88 9.36 6.63
C CYS A 293 10.59 10.24 7.68
N VAL A 294 11.13 11.39 7.24
CA VAL A 294 11.98 12.29 8.05
C VAL A 294 11.20 12.97 9.18
N ASP A 295 11.81 13.02 10.36
CA ASP A 295 11.26 13.71 11.53
C ASP A 295 11.02 15.21 11.23
N GLY A 296 9.83 15.71 11.58
CA GLY A 296 9.45 17.12 11.46
C GLY A 296 8.64 17.50 10.21
N ALA A 297 8.49 16.62 9.22
CA ALA A 297 7.55 16.83 8.12
C ALA A 297 6.13 16.37 8.50
N ILE A 298 6.02 15.26 9.22
CA ILE A 298 4.78 14.74 9.81
C ILE A 298 5.04 14.51 11.31
N PRO A 299 4.13 14.94 12.21
CA PRO A 299 4.22 14.64 13.64
C PRO A 299 4.38 13.13 13.91
N LYS A 300 5.12 12.76 14.95
CA LYS A 300 5.47 11.33 15.22
C LYS A 300 4.25 10.47 15.51
N GLU A 301 3.25 11.06 16.16
CA GLU A 301 2.03 10.38 16.59
C GLU A 301 1.03 10.20 15.45
N ARG A 302 1.31 10.72 14.26
CA ARG A 302 0.33 10.81 13.19
C ARG A 302 0.59 9.82 12.07
N SER A 303 -0.46 9.06 11.77
CA SER A 303 -0.54 8.23 10.58
C SER A 303 -1.50 8.83 9.55
N MET A 304 -1.21 8.67 8.27
CA MET A 304 -2.07 9.19 7.20
C MET A 304 -1.95 8.42 5.89
N THR A 305 -2.98 8.55 5.05
CA THR A 305 -2.99 8.02 3.68
C THR A 305 -3.11 9.17 2.70
N LEU A 306 -2.16 9.29 1.79
CA LEU A 306 -2.04 10.42 0.86
C LEU A 306 -2.25 9.97 -0.58
N GLY A 307 -3.23 10.57 -1.26
CA GLY A 307 -3.33 10.51 -2.72
C GLY A 307 -2.27 11.43 -3.31
N VAL A 308 -1.49 10.97 -4.28
CA VAL A 308 -0.39 11.77 -4.83
C VAL A 308 -0.50 11.94 -6.34
N ARG A 309 -0.39 13.19 -6.79
CA ARG A 309 -0.23 13.55 -8.21
C ARG A 309 0.68 14.77 -8.38
N ALA A 310 1.11 15.03 -9.61
CA ALA A 310 1.68 16.30 -10.02
C ALA A 310 0.60 17.16 -10.69
N VAL A 311 0.64 18.47 -10.47
CA VAL A 311 -0.30 19.45 -11.03
C VAL A 311 0.39 20.51 -11.87
N GLY A 312 -0.32 21.10 -12.83
CA GLY A 312 0.24 22.01 -13.84
C GLY A 312 0.52 21.34 -15.18
N GLU A 313 1.54 21.80 -15.91
CA GLU A 313 1.82 21.42 -17.31
C GLU A 313 2.58 20.09 -17.49
N ILE A 314 2.20 19.07 -16.72
CA ILE A 314 2.78 17.74 -16.85
C ILE A 314 2.27 17.04 -18.12
N LYS A 315 3.17 16.33 -18.83
CA LYS A 315 2.85 15.56 -20.03
C LYS A 315 2.09 14.27 -19.68
N PRO A 316 1.21 13.72 -20.54
CA PRO A 316 0.83 14.23 -21.87
C PRO A 316 -0.29 15.28 -21.82
N LYS A 317 -1.04 15.36 -20.72
CA LYS A 317 -2.13 16.31 -20.53
C LYS A 317 -1.93 17.01 -19.18
N PRO A 318 -2.14 18.34 -19.13
CA PRO A 318 -2.06 19.08 -17.87
C PRO A 318 -3.10 18.54 -16.88
N GLN A 319 -2.81 18.73 -15.59
CA GLN A 319 -3.61 18.18 -14.49
C GLN A 319 -3.80 19.25 -13.42
N GLY A 320 -5.03 19.67 -13.15
CA GLY A 320 -5.29 20.79 -12.24
C GLY A 320 -4.60 22.10 -12.67
N VAL A 321 -4.53 23.07 -11.76
CA VAL A 321 -3.67 24.24 -11.90
C VAL A 321 -2.41 24.05 -11.05
N LYS A 322 -1.32 24.72 -11.42
CA LYS A 322 -0.03 24.57 -10.73
C LYS A 322 -0.16 24.93 -9.25
N GLU A 323 -0.96 25.94 -8.95
CA GLU A 323 -1.22 26.51 -7.62
C GLU A 323 -2.00 25.56 -6.70
N ASP A 324 -2.55 24.46 -7.22
CA ASP A 324 -3.19 23.40 -6.42
C ASP A 324 -2.16 22.55 -5.63
N GLY A 325 -0.87 22.73 -5.90
CA GLY A 325 0.22 21.95 -5.33
C GLY A 325 1.32 22.80 -4.70
N PHE A 326 2.43 22.14 -4.41
CA PHE A 326 3.61 22.70 -3.76
C PHE A 326 4.88 22.43 -4.56
N PRO A 327 5.85 23.36 -4.58
CA PRO A 327 7.08 23.22 -5.35
C PRO A 327 7.96 22.07 -4.84
N THR A 328 7.99 21.82 -3.53
CA THR A 328 8.85 20.83 -2.89
C THR A 328 8.04 19.71 -2.24
N ALA A 329 8.63 18.51 -2.14
CA ALA A 329 8.00 17.38 -1.45
C ALA A 329 7.76 17.68 0.04
N ARG A 330 8.66 18.45 0.68
CA ARG A 330 8.56 18.80 2.09
C ARG A 330 7.35 19.69 2.37
N GLU A 331 7.18 20.76 1.61
CA GLU A 331 6.01 21.65 1.72
C GLU A 331 4.71 20.90 1.45
N CYS A 332 4.73 20.01 0.44
CA CYS A 332 3.59 19.16 0.09
C CYS A 332 3.15 18.27 1.26
N ILE A 333 4.11 17.57 1.90
CA ILE A 333 3.84 16.71 3.05
C ILE A 333 3.37 17.52 4.27
N GLN A 334 4.01 18.65 4.57
CA GLN A 334 3.64 19.50 5.71
C GLN A 334 2.24 20.10 5.56
N ASN A 335 1.87 20.49 4.33
CA ASN A 335 0.53 20.98 4.04
C ASN A 335 -0.51 19.86 4.18
N ALA A 336 -0.23 18.66 3.66
CA ALA A 336 -1.12 17.51 3.82
C ALA A 336 -1.31 17.16 5.30
N ALA A 337 -0.22 17.17 6.08
CA ALA A 337 -0.25 16.94 7.53
C ALA A 337 -1.08 17.99 8.27
N SER A 338 -1.04 19.26 7.86
CA SER A 338 -1.85 20.31 8.46
C SER A 338 -3.33 20.18 8.08
N SER A 339 -3.61 19.90 6.81
CA SER A 339 -4.97 19.75 6.27
C SER A 339 -5.71 18.55 6.86
N ALA A 340 -5.00 17.45 7.13
CA ALA A 340 -5.57 16.26 7.75
C ALA A 340 -6.14 16.54 9.16
N LEU A 341 -5.59 17.50 9.93
CA LEU A 341 -6.11 17.84 11.28
C LEU A 341 -7.57 18.31 11.21
N VAL A 342 -7.93 18.96 10.11
CA VAL A 342 -9.28 19.50 9.88
C VAL A 342 -10.27 18.38 9.50
N LEU A 343 -9.79 17.31 8.88
CA LEU A 343 -10.62 16.20 8.40
C LEU A 343 -10.95 15.19 9.50
N GLU A 344 -10.00 14.89 10.39
CA GLU A 344 -10.23 13.96 11.53
C GLU A 344 -11.33 14.44 12.48
N GLN A 345 -11.59 15.75 12.54
CA GLN A 345 -12.72 16.30 13.32
C GLN A 345 -14.11 15.95 12.74
N LYS A 346 -14.19 15.30 11.58
CA LYS A 346 -15.44 15.02 10.85
C LYS A 346 -15.73 13.54 10.60
N GLN A 347 -14.84 12.61 10.96
CA GLN A 347 -14.99 11.20 10.61
C GLN A 347 -15.21 10.33 11.85
N ASP A 348 -16.45 9.89 12.04
CA ASP A 348 -16.77 8.78 12.92
C ASP A 348 -16.14 7.48 12.36
N ALA A 349 -15.72 6.59 13.26
CA ALA A 349 -15.10 5.32 12.92
C ALA A 349 -16.12 4.37 12.25
N GLU A 350 -16.25 4.43 10.92
CA GLU A 350 -16.99 3.42 10.17
C GLU A 350 -16.17 2.13 10.08
N ASP A 351 -16.84 1.00 10.32
CA ASP A 351 -16.26 -0.34 10.16
C ASP A 351 -15.75 -0.54 8.73
N PHE A 352 -14.50 -0.94 8.58
CA PHE A 352 -13.91 -1.20 7.26
C PHE A 352 -14.61 -2.37 6.56
N VAL A 353 -15.14 -2.11 5.36
CA VAL A 353 -15.70 -3.14 4.47
C VAL A 353 -14.74 -3.40 3.31
N PRO A 354 -14.15 -4.61 3.19
CA PRO A 354 -13.27 -4.96 2.08
C PRO A 354 -13.96 -4.78 0.72
N LYS A 355 -13.24 -4.22 -0.27
CA LYS A 355 -13.84 -4.01 -1.58
C LYS A 355 -14.02 -5.33 -2.34
N PRO A 356 -15.13 -5.49 -3.09
CA PRO A 356 -15.47 -6.75 -3.76
C PRO A 356 -14.69 -6.94 -5.09
N TYR A 357 -13.35 -6.86 -5.07
CA TYR A 357 -12.51 -7.03 -6.27
C TYR A 357 -12.77 -8.33 -7.04
N GLY A 358 -13.08 -9.42 -6.31
CA GLY A 358 -13.41 -10.71 -6.91
C GLY A 358 -14.68 -10.66 -7.74
N VAL A 359 -15.73 -10.01 -7.23
CA VAL A 359 -17.00 -9.82 -7.94
C VAL A 359 -16.80 -8.93 -9.16
N ALA A 360 -16.13 -7.79 -9.00
CA ALA A 360 -15.88 -6.86 -10.10
C ALA A 360 -15.08 -7.52 -11.24
N THR A 361 -14.06 -8.30 -10.89
CA THR A 361 -13.27 -9.04 -11.89
C THR A 361 -14.05 -10.19 -12.52
N ALA A 362 -14.85 -10.93 -11.74
CA ALA A 362 -15.69 -12.01 -12.25
C ALA A 362 -16.69 -11.49 -13.29
N LEU A 363 -17.36 -10.37 -12.99
CA LEU A 363 -18.28 -9.74 -13.93
C LEU A 363 -17.58 -9.37 -15.24
N PHE A 364 -16.40 -8.77 -15.18
CA PHE A 364 -15.65 -8.41 -16.37
C PHE A 364 -15.23 -9.63 -17.19
N VAL A 365 -14.54 -10.60 -16.56
CA VAL A 365 -13.96 -11.77 -17.24
C VAL A 365 -15.04 -12.69 -17.79
N TYR A 366 -16.07 -13.01 -17.01
CA TYR A 366 -17.12 -13.93 -17.45
C TYR A 366 -18.07 -13.30 -18.45
N SER A 367 -18.34 -11.98 -18.36
CA SER A 367 -19.11 -11.29 -19.40
C SER A 367 -18.36 -11.24 -20.72
N PHE A 368 -17.04 -10.97 -20.68
CA PHE A 368 -16.21 -11.00 -21.88
C PHE A 368 -16.15 -12.40 -22.51
N LEU A 369 -15.97 -13.45 -21.69
CA LEU A 369 -16.00 -14.84 -22.16
C LEU A 369 -17.35 -15.22 -22.77
N ALA A 370 -18.46 -14.83 -22.14
CA ALA A 370 -19.80 -15.11 -22.67
C ALA A 370 -20.03 -14.41 -24.02
N LEU A 371 -19.57 -13.16 -24.16
CA LEU A 371 -19.69 -12.40 -25.41
C LEU A 371 -18.84 -13.02 -26.52
N THR A 372 -17.60 -13.42 -26.24
CA THR A 372 -16.72 -14.05 -27.24
C THR A 372 -17.27 -15.39 -27.70
N LEU A 373 -17.78 -16.23 -26.79
CA LEU A 373 -18.44 -17.48 -27.14
C LEU A 373 -19.70 -17.26 -27.99
N LYS A 374 -20.50 -16.22 -27.69
CA LYS A 374 -21.68 -15.88 -28.47
C LYS A 374 -21.33 -15.41 -29.88
N LEU A 375 -20.31 -14.54 -30.01
CA LEU A 375 -19.82 -14.07 -31.32
C LEU A 375 -19.26 -15.24 -32.14
N PHE A 376 -18.50 -16.13 -31.50
CA PHE A 376 -17.99 -17.34 -32.15
C PHE A 376 -19.13 -18.24 -32.65
N SER A 377 -20.15 -18.48 -31.81
CA SER A 377 -21.34 -19.24 -32.21
C SER A 377 -22.06 -18.61 -33.41
N MET A 378 -22.26 -17.29 -33.41
CA MET A 378 -22.87 -16.57 -34.54
C MET A 378 -22.04 -16.68 -35.83
N LEU A 379 -20.71 -16.58 -35.74
CA LEU A 379 -19.82 -16.74 -36.89
C LEU A 379 -19.87 -18.16 -37.45
N VAL A 380 -19.86 -19.18 -36.59
CA VAL A 380 -19.99 -20.59 -37.01
C VAL A 380 -21.32 -20.83 -37.71
N SER A 381 -22.43 -20.30 -37.17
CA SER A 381 -23.75 -20.39 -37.82
C SER A 381 -23.90 -19.58 -39.10
N TRP A 382 -22.99 -18.65 -39.39
CA TRP A 382 -22.99 -17.89 -40.65
C TRP A 382 -22.15 -18.57 -41.74
N ILE A 383 -21.12 -19.32 -41.34
CA ILE A 383 -20.22 -20.03 -42.24
C ILE A 383 -20.76 -21.41 -42.65
N LEU A 384 -21.45 -22.09 -41.73
CA LEU A 384 -22.14 -23.38 -41.96
C LEU A 384 -23.59 -23.14 -42.37
#